data_AF-A0A7W9YNW1-F1
#
_entry.id   AF-A0A7W9YNW1-F1
#
_cell.length_a   1.000
_cell.length_b   1.000
_cell.length_c   1.000
_cell.angle_alpha   90.00
_cell.angle_beta   90.00
_cell.angle_gamma   90.00
#
_symmetry.space_group_name_H-M   'P 1'
#
loop_
_entity.id
_entity.type
_entity.pdbx_description
1 polymer ?
#
loop_
_entity_poly.entity_id
_entity_poly.type
_entity_poly.pdbx_seq_one_letter_code
_entity_poly.pdbx_strand_id
1 'polypeptide(L)'
;MNRLAHHQGIHKFLTMLRLPLYFSKPVMKHLAHIVDAMMTKGFSGTLTDLHHGSFHPNHRTTLSHFFTKSPCDEETLFRQLQKWVLHRVERIAKQNNHPFLFRSMIRVAARLGVDDSNKKGAVQSVDCYTIGRPVRHVPGT
;
A
#
# COMPACT_ATOMS: atom_id res chain seq x y z
N MET A 1 -18.90 10.71 6.63
CA MET A 1 -18.83 9.40 5.94
C MET A 1 -19.28 8.33 6.92
N ASN A 2 -20.18 7.40 6.55
CA ASN A 2 -20.56 6.32 7.46
C ASN A 2 -19.36 5.38 7.65
N ARG A 3 -18.72 5.48 8.82
CA ARG A 3 -17.40 4.90 9.06
C ARG A 3 -17.43 3.37 9.22
N LEU A 4 -18.56 2.85 9.70
CA LEU A 4 -18.83 1.41 9.75
C LEU A 4 -18.90 0.83 8.33
N ALA A 5 -19.66 1.49 7.43
CA ALA A 5 -19.74 1.09 6.03
C ALA A 5 -18.37 1.23 5.31
N HIS A 6 -17.58 2.25 5.68
CA HIS A 6 -16.23 2.42 5.13
C HIS A 6 -15.27 1.31 5.56
N HIS A 7 -15.24 0.97 6.85
CA HIS A 7 -14.44 -0.15 7.36
C HIS A 7 -14.87 -1.49 6.74
N GLN A 8 -16.16 -1.72 6.55
CA GLN A 8 -16.66 -2.91 5.84
C GLN A 8 -16.13 -2.98 4.40
N GLY A 9 -16.09 -1.84 3.70
CA GLY A 9 -15.48 -1.74 2.36
C GLY A 9 -14.00 -2.11 2.36
N ILE A 10 -13.23 -1.61 3.32
CA ILE A 10 -11.80 -1.92 3.48
C ILE A 10 -11.62 -3.42 3.77
N HIS A 11 -12.36 -3.99 4.73
CA HIS A 11 -12.27 -5.42 5.04
C HIS A 11 -12.63 -6.31 3.85
N LYS A 12 -13.66 -5.94 3.08
CA LYS A 12 -14.02 -6.64 1.85
C LYS A 12 -12.90 -6.58 0.82
N PHE A 13 -12.24 -5.43 0.67
CA PHE A 13 -11.09 -5.28 -0.22
C PHE A 13 -9.90 -6.15 0.20
N LEU A 14 -9.51 -6.11 1.48
CA LEU A 14 -8.42 -6.95 2.00
C LEU A 14 -8.73 -8.45 1.88
N THR A 15 -10.01 -8.82 2.01
CA THR A 15 -10.48 -10.21 1.78
C THR A 15 -10.39 -10.60 0.30
N MET A 16 -10.72 -9.68 -0.62
CA MET A 16 -10.57 -9.90 -2.07
C MET A 16 -9.12 -10.11 -2.48
N LEU A 17 -8.18 -9.43 -1.81
CA LEU A 17 -6.74 -9.65 -1.93
C LEU A 17 -6.25 -10.97 -1.31
N ARG A 18 -7.15 -11.76 -0.69
CA ARG A 18 -6.85 -13.03 -0.01
C ARG A 18 -5.85 -12.91 1.15
N LEU A 19 -5.67 -11.71 1.70
CA LEU A 19 -4.76 -11.43 2.81
C LEU A 19 -5.07 -12.21 4.10
N PRO A 20 -6.35 -12.50 4.46
CA PRO A 20 -6.65 -13.33 5.64
C PRO A 20 -6.05 -14.74 5.61
N LEU A 21 -5.59 -15.24 4.46
CA LEU A 21 -4.90 -16.54 4.35
C LEU A 21 -3.44 -16.48 4.79
N TYR A 22 -2.83 -15.30 4.79
CA TYR A 22 -1.41 -15.08 5.04
C TYR A 22 -1.14 -14.34 6.35
N PHE A 23 -2.12 -13.54 6.80
CA PHE A 23 -1.94 -12.65 7.94
C PHE A 23 -2.87 -12.97 9.09
N SER A 24 -2.33 -12.83 10.31
CA SER A 24 -3.11 -12.97 11.53
C SER A 24 -4.13 -11.83 11.69
N LYS A 25 -5.16 -12.07 12.51
CA LYS A 25 -6.17 -11.06 12.84
C LYS A 25 -5.60 -9.71 13.30
N PRO A 26 -4.58 -9.62 14.19
CA PRO A 26 -4.02 -8.32 14.57
C PRO A 26 -3.32 -7.61 13.41
N VAL A 27 -2.60 -8.33 12.54
CA VAL A 27 -1.98 -7.74 11.34
C VAL A 27 -3.07 -7.19 10.40
N MET A 28 -4.13 -7.96 10.16
CA MET A 28 -5.26 -7.52 9.33
C MET A 28 -5.95 -6.27 9.88
N LYS A 29 -6.06 -6.15 11.22
CA LYS A 29 -6.61 -4.96 11.86
C LYS A 29 -5.72 -3.73 11.60
N HIS A 30 -4.40 -3.87 11.77
CA HIS A 30 -3.47 -2.78 11.48
C HIS A 30 -3.50 -2.37 10.00
N LEU A 31 -3.55 -3.34 9.07
CA LEU A 31 -3.67 -3.05 7.63
C LEU A 31 -4.96 -2.29 7.29
N ALA A 32 -6.09 -2.67 7.89
CA ALA A 32 -7.35 -1.96 7.69
C ALA A 32 -7.26 -0.50 8.16
N HIS A 33 -6.67 -0.25 9.32
CA HIS A 33 -6.44 1.11 9.82
C HIS A 33 -5.47 1.90 8.94
N ILE A 34 -4.41 1.26 8.42
CA ILE A 34 -3.48 1.93 7.51
C ILE A 34 -4.19 2.39 6.24
N VAL A 35 -5.03 1.52 5.64
CA VAL A 35 -5.84 1.87 4.47
C VAL A 35 -6.86 2.98 4.81
N ASP A 36 -7.51 2.92 5.98
CA ASP A 36 -8.43 3.98 6.44
C ASP A 36 -7.72 5.34 6.48
N ALA A 37 -6.55 5.43 7.11
CA ALA A 37 -5.76 6.67 7.17
C ALA A 37 -5.32 7.16 5.80
N MET A 38 -4.82 6.28 4.93
CA MET A 38 -4.39 6.67 3.58
C MET A 38 -5.53 7.27 2.73
N MET A 39 -6.77 6.87 3.01
CA MET A 39 -7.95 7.40 2.33
C MET A 39 -8.46 8.70 2.94
N THR A 40 -7.90 9.15 4.08
CA THR A 40 -8.23 10.44 4.68
C THR A 40 -7.55 11.58 3.94
N LYS A 41 -8.29 12.67 3.73
CA LYS A 41 -7.74 13.89 3.12
C LYS A 41 -6.65 14.48 4.02
N GLY A 42 -5.52 14.84 3.42
CA GLY A 42 -4.40 15.46 4.15
C GLY A 42 -3.41 14.46 4.76
N PHE A 43 -3.51 13.16 4.45
CA PHE A 43 -2.51 12.18 4.86
C PHE A 43 -1.14 12.49 4.25
N SER A 44 -0.15 12.84 5.09
CA SER A 44 1.21 13.16 4.63
C SER A 44 2.18 11.97 4.66
N GLY A 45 1.73 10.80 5.13
CA GLY A 45 2.58 9.61 5.29
C GLY A 45 3.27 9.48 6.64
N THR A 46 3.10 10.43 7.56
CA THR A 46 3.70 10.31 8.89
C THR A 46 2.94 9.33 9.78
N LEU A 47 3.65 8.71 10.73
CA LEU A 47 3.04 7.85 11.75
C LEU A 47 2.01 8.60 12.61
N THR A 48 2.19 9.91 12.78
CA THR A 48 1.25 10.77 13.51
C THR A 48 -0.05 10.91 12.74
N ASP A 49 0.02 11.19 11.44
CA ASP A 49 -1.15 11.29 10.57
C ASP A 49 -1.85 9.94 10.43
N LEU A 50 -1.09 8.85 10.41
CA LEU A 50 -1.62 7.50 10.39
C LEU A 50 -2.47 7.23 11.64
N HIS A 51 -1.97 7.57 12.83
CA HIS A 51 -2.68 7.38 14.08
C HIS A 51 -3.96 8.23 14.14
N HIS A 52 -3.88 9.50 13.76
CA HIS A 52 -5.02 10.42 13.75
C HIS A 52 -6.06 10.05 12.68
N GLY A 53 -5.62 9.84 11.44
CA GLY A 53 -6.49 9.56 10.29
C GLY A 53 -7.23 8.23 10.41
N SER A 54 -6.59 7.20 11.00
CA SER A 54 -7.22 5.90 11.22
C SER A 54 -8.03 5.79 12.52
N PHE A 55 -7.96 6.79 13.40
CA PHE A 55 -8.44 6.74 14.79
C PHE A 55 -8.11 5.40 15.45
N HIS A 56 -6.83 5.03 15.39
CA HIS A 56 -6.38 3.75 15.89
C HIS A 56 -6.66 3.69 17.42
N PRO A 57 -7.39 2.68 17.92
CA PRO A 57 -7.78 2.64 19.34
C PRO A 57 -6.57 2.46 20.27
N ASN A 58 -5.47 1.92 19.74
CA ASN A 58 -4.22 1.76 20.47
C ASN A 58 -3.29 2.96 20.26
N HIS A 59 -2.39 3.18 21.22
CA HIS A 59 -1.41 4.26 21.20
C HIS A 59 -0.51 4.22 19.95
N ARG A 60 -0.01 5.39 19.53
CA ARG A 60 0.90 5.55 18.36
C ARG A 60 2.11 4.61 18.42
N THR A 61 2.61 4.28 19.60
CA THR A 61 3.73 3.34 19.81
C THR A 61 3.39 1.92 19.35
N THR A 62 2.12 1.49 19.41
CA THR A 62 1.68 0.19 18.89
C THR A 62 1.84 0.12 17.38
N LEU A 63 1.54 1.20 16.66
CA LEU A 63 1.78 1.28 15.22
C LEU A 63 3.28 1.29 14.91
N SER A 64 4.08 2.02 15.68
CA SER A 64 5.55 1.99 15.54
C SER A 64 6.11 0.58 15.75
N HIS A 65 5.64 -0.13 16.76
CA HIS A 65 6.02 -1.53 17.00
C HIS A 65 5.57 -2.43 15.85
N PHE A 66 4.38 -2.21 15.30
CA PHE A 66 3.91 -2.94 14.13
C PHE A 66 4.88 -2.79 12.94
N PHE A 67 5.31 -1.59 12.59
CA PHE A 67 6.25 -1.39 11.47
C PHE A 67 7.67 -1.90 11.72
N THR A 68 8.09 -2.01 12.99
CA THR A 68 9.49 -2.36 13.31
C THR A 68 9.69 -3.79 13.77
N LYS A 69 8.65 -4.46 14.27
CA LYS A 69 8.73 -5.76 14.95
C LYS A 69 7.66 -6.76 14.51
N SER A 70 6.68 -6.34 13.71
CA SER A 70 5.61 -7.26 13.29
C SER A 70 6.16 -8.34 12.35
N PRO A 71 5.70 -9.59 12.46
CA PRO A 71 6.00 -10.65 11.48
C PRO A 71 5.20 -10.46 10.18
N CYS A 72 4.92 -9.22 9.79
CA CYS A 72 4.19 -8.93 8.57
C CYS A 72 5.11 -9.22 7.37
N ASP A 73 4.80 -10.26 6.61
CA ASP A 73 5.44 -10.54 5.33
C ASP A 73 5.04 -9.49 4.28
N GLU A 74 5.82 -8.42 4.21
CA GLU A 74 5.65 -7.31 3.26
C GLU A 74 5.73 -7.78 1.80
N GLU A 75 6.53 -8.80 1.52
CA GLU A 75 6.72 -9.32 0.17
C GLU A 75 5.45 -10.03 -0.30
N THR A 76 4.84 -10.85 0.56
CA THR A 76 3.53 -11.45 0.28
C THR A 76 2.45 -10.39 0.11
N LEU A 77 2.43 -9.36 0.96
CA LEU A 77 1.47 -8.25 0.83
C LEU A 77 1.62 -7.54 -0.52
N PHE A 78 2.85 -7.20 -0.89
CA PHE A 78 3.16 -6.53 -2.15
C PHE A 78 2.79 -7.41 -3.36
N ARG A 79 3.14 -8.70 -3.33
CA ARG A 79 2.80 -9.65 -4.40
C ARG A 79 1.29 -9.78 -4.60
N GLN A 80 0.48 -9.87 -3.54
CA GLN A 80 -0.98 -9.94 -3.68
C GLN A 80 -1.55 -8.66 -4.27
N LEU A 81 -1.05 -7.50 -3.84
CA LEU A 81 -1.47 -6.20 -4.37
C LEU A 81 -1.11 -6.06 -5.86
N GLN A 82 0.12 -6.42 -6.23
CA GLN A 82 0.58 -6.39 -7.62
C GLN A 82 -0.28 -7.30 -8.50
N LYS A 83 -0.51 -8.56 -8.09
CA LYS A 83 -1.41 -9.49 -8.82
C LYS A 83 -2.80 -8.88 -9.02
N TRP A 84 -3.36 -8.28 -7.98
CA TRP A 84 -4.68 -7.64 -8.09
C TRP A 84 -4.69 -6.46 -9.05
N VAL A 85 -3.68 -5.59 -9.02
CA VAL A 85 -3.57 -4.46 -9.97
C VAL A 85 -3.47 -4.98 -11.40
N LEU A 86 -2.61 -5.97 -11.66
CA LEU A 86 -2.46 -6.56 -12.99
C LEU A 86 -3.78 -7.12 -13.52
N HIS A 87 -4.48 -7.93 -12.73
CA HIS A 87 -5.79 -8.46 -13.11
C HIS A 87 -6.85 -7.36 -13.27
N ARG A 88 -6.80 -6.29 -12.46
CA ARG A 88 -7.73 -5.17 -12.58
C ARG A 88 -7.54 -4.42 -13.89
N VAL A 89 -6.29 -4.09 -14.23
CA VAL A 89 -5.95 -3.40 -15.49
C VAL A 89 -6.29 -4.29 -16.68
N GLU A 90 -6.01 -5.60 -16.62
CA GLU A 90 -6.35 -6.55 -17.68
C GLU A 90 -7.86 -6.56 -17.97
N ARG A 91 -8.68 -6.65 -16.91
CA ARG A 91 -10.15 -6.63 -17.06
C ARG A 91 -10.65 -5.34 -17.68
N ILE A 92 -10.15 -4.19 -17.21
CA ILE A 92 -10.55 -2.89 -17.74
C ILE A 92 -10.19 -2.77 -19.23
N ALA A 93 -8.98 -3.20 -19.60
CA ALA A 93 -8.54 -3.16 -20.99
C ALA A 93 -9.36 -4.07 -21.91
N LYS A 94 -9.76 -5.26 -21.43
CA LYS A 94 -10.68 -6.16 -22.16
C LYS A 94 -12.07 -5.54 -22.30
N GLN A 95 -12.61 -4.93 -21.25
CA GLN A 95 -13.93 -4.29 -21.25
C GLN A 95 -13.99 -3.08 -22.19
N ASN A 96 -12.91 -2.32 -22.29
CA ASN A 96 -12.84 -1.11 -23.12
C ASN A 96 -12.32 -1.38 -24.55
N ASN A 97 -12.19 -2.65 -24.95
CA ASN A 97 -11.69 -3.07 -26.27
C ASN A 97 -10.31 -2.50 -26.65
N HIS A 98 -9.44 -2.28 -25.65
CA HIS A 98 -8.08 -1.78 -25.82
C HIS A 98 -7.00 -2.76 -25.30
N PRO A 99 -6.90 -3.99 -25.84
CA PRO A 99 -5.93 -4.99 -25.38
C PRO A 99 -4.46 -4.56 -25.62
N PHE A 100 -4.22 -3.65 -26.57
CA PHE A 100 -2.90 -3.11 -26.85
C PHE A 100 -2.38 -2.17 -25.76
N LEU A 101 -3.27 -1.39 -25.12
CA LEU A 101 -2.93 -0.53 -23.97
C LEU A 101 -2.51 -1.37 -22.75
N PHE A 102 -3.14 -2.53 -22.53
CA PHE A 102 -2.71 -3.46 -21.49
C PHE A 102 -1.28 -3.96 -21.74
N ARG A 103 -1.01 -4.41 -22.98
CA ARG A 103 0.29 -4.99 -23.34
C ARG A 103 1.42 -3.95 -23.36
N SER A 104 1.12 -2.68 -23.62
CA SER A 104 2.09 -1.58 -23.52
C SER A 104 2.34 -1.18 -22.06
N MET A 105 1.31 -1.04 -21.23
CA MET A 105 1.47 -0.72 -19.81
C MET A 105 2.25 -1.80 -19.04
N ILE A 106 1.96 -3.08 -19.28
CA ILE A 106 2.70 -4.21 -18.69
C ILE A 106 4.18 -4.18 -19.11
N ARG A 107 4.45 -3.91 -20.40
CA ARG A 107 5.83 -3.79 -20.92
C ARG A 107 6.58 -2.62 -20.30
N VAL A 108 5.92 -1.47 -20.11
CA VAL A 108 6.52 -0.31 -19.46
C VAL A 108 6.79 -0.61 -17.98
N ALA A 109 5.85 -1.25 -17.27
CA ALA A 109 6.04 -1.65 -15.87
C ALA A 109 7.21 -2.65 -15.69
N ALA A 110 7.34 -3.64 -16.58
CA ALA A 110 8.49 -4.56 -16.58
C ALA A 110 9.82 -3.83 -16.84
N ARG A 111 9.83 -2.86 -17.78
CA ARG A 111 11.02 -2.02 -18.07
C ARG A 111 11.40 -1.07 -16.93
N LEU A 112 10.44 -0.70 -16.08
CA LEU A 112 10.65 0.12 -14.89
C LEU A 112 11.05 -0.71 -13.64
N GLY A 113 11.34 -2.01 -13.81
CA GLY A 113 11.92 -2.84 -12.75
C GLY A 113 10.92 -3.64 -11.92
N VAL A 114 9.72 -3.91 -12.44
CA VAL A 114 8.82 -4.92 -11.84
C VAL A 114 9.06 -6.27 -12.54
N ASP A 115 10.27 -6.79 -12.41
CA ASP A 115 10.64 -8.14 -12.90
C ASP A 115 11.05 -8.99 -11.69
N ASP A 116 10.11 -9.84 -11.27
CA ASP A 116 10.35 -10.89 -10.26
C ASP A 116 11.05 -12.05 -10.98
N SER A 117 12.39 -12.08 -10.93
CA SER A 117 13.18 -13.29 -11.16
C SER A 117 14.64 -13.10 -10.72
N ASN A 118 14.95 -13.60 -9.53
CA ASN A 118 16.22 -14.25 -9.19
C ASN A 118 17.52 -13.54 -9.63
N LYS A 119 17.95 -12.54 -8.85
CA LYS A 119 19.39 -12.21 -8.74
C LYS A 119 19.78 -12.19 -7.26
N LYS A 120 20.42 -13.27 -6.83
CA LYS A 120 21.33 -13.23 -5.68
C LYS A 120 22.42 -12.22 -6.01
N GLY A 121 22.30 -11.01 -5.47
CA GLY A 121 23.25 -9.94 -5.69
C GLY A 121 22.73 -8.66 -5.08
N ALA A 122 23.11 -8.42 -3.82
CA ALA A 122 23.06 -7.16 -3.10
C ALA A 122 21.97 -6.17 -3.58
N VAL A 123 20.74 -6.37 -3.12
CA VAL A 123 19.78 -5.27 -3.04
C VAL A 123 20.25 -4.39 -1.88
N GLN A 124 20.98 -3.33 -2.21
CA GLN A 124 21.09 -2.19 -1.30
C GLN A 124 19.67 -1.72 -1.01
N SER A 125 19.33 -1.69 0.28
CA SER A 125 18.15 -1.03 0.84
C SER A 125 17.84 0.23 0.04
N VAL A 126 16.83 0.16 -0.82
CA VAL A 126 16.18 1.36 -1.32
C VAL A 126 15.37 1.86 -0.16
N ASP A 127 15.93 2.81 0.57
CA ASP A 127 15.27 3.47 1.67
C ASP A 127 13.92 4.00 1.19
N CYS A 128 12.84 3.39 1.70
CA CYS A 128 11.46 3.86 1.54
C CYS A 128 11.21 5.16 2.33
N TYR A 129 12.10 6.15 2.18
CA TYR A 129 11.96 7.51 2.71
C TYR A 129 12.17 8.51 1.57
N THR A 130 11.22 8.60 0.66
CA THR A 130 11.07 9.83 -0.14
C THR A 130 9.62 10.09 -0.49
N ILE A 131 8.78 10.27 0.53
CA ILE A 131 7.57 11.09 0.40
C ILE A 131 7.79 12.32 1.27
N GLY A 132 8.33 13.36 0.64
CA GLY A 132 8.67 14.63 1.28
C GLY A 132 9.68 15.39 0.44
N ARG A 133 9.22 16.15 -0.55
CA ARG A 133 10.06 17.24 -1.07
C ARG A 133 10.31 18.22 0.08
N PRO A 134 11.55 18.68 0.32
CA PRO A 134 11.76 19.78 1.24
C PRO A 134 11.14 21.06 0.63
N VAL A 135 10.22 21.68 1.38
CA VAL A 135 9.79 23.06 1.13
C VAL A 135 11.03 23.93 1.28
N ARG A 136 11.49 24.52 0.17
CA ARG A 136 12.55 25.54 0.24
C ARG A 136 11.99 26.75 0.97
N HIS A 137 12.57 27.03 2.14
CA HIS A 137 12.36 28.28 2.85
C HIS A 137 13.04 29.39 2.01
N VAL A 138 12.25 30.37 1.56
CA VAL A 138 12.77 31.59 0.93
C VAL A 138 13.06 32.56 2.09
N PRO A 139 14.32 32.96 2.34
CA PRO A 139 14.58 34.01 3.31
C PRO A 139 14.08 35.34 2.75
N GLY A 140 13.29 36.04 3.56
CA GLY A 140 12.79 37.37 3.25
C GLY A 140 13.93 38.36 3.09
N THR A 141 13.77 39.26 2.14
CA THR A 141 14.45 40.54 2.02
C THR A 141 13.41 41.62 2.01
#